data_AF-A0A3B5M9M3-F1
#
_entry.id   AF-A0A3B5M9M3-F1
#
_cell.length_a   1.000
_cell.length_b   1.000
_cell.length_c   1.000
_cell.angle_alpha   90.00
_cell.angle_beta   90.00
_cell.angle_gamma   90.00
#
_symmetry.space_group_name_H-M   'P 1'
#
loop_
_entity.id
_entity.type
_entity.pdbx_description
1 polymer ?
#
loop_
_entity_poly.entity_id
_entity_poly.type
_entity_poly.pdbx_seq_one_letter_code
_entity_poly.pdbx_strand_id
1 'polypeptide(L)'
;YFSLIKNIKNNFSFCAQPDFYPDEVKKRLVKTPLYNSTSDLGNWVGLRKDNEDLLRYLRNNLLMLALLAFEVTIYRHQQYFRLRNKLSPPAARIIFHDVTRQHLDIGIVSFVKYFVNYFFYKFGLETCLLLVVNVIGQRMDFYAMLHAFALIAVMHRRRRKAIAEIWSKYCFFLAGMLTVQYFVCIGIPPAACKDYPWRFPNSTTGSNVIKWLYVPDFQMKPNPYFLVYDFMLLLCASLQRQVFEDENKAAVRIMAGDNVEICRDLDAASFSVHNPVPDFIHCRSYLDMLKVIMFSYLFWFVLTIIFITGTTRISVFCMGYLVACFYFLLFGGDLLLKPIKKILHYWDFLIAYNIFVITMKNILSILACGYINSLVKNQCWLIQLFSLACTIKGYHIETIPSSQGRDNLGQHLLRLPAAAETSLHELLLPARGGRHQSVADPRLQVLQTAAAPRGRSSGALCAWLLRLTTVFYSVPVIHMEED
;
A
#
# COMPACT_ATOMS: atom_id res chain seq x y z
N TYR A 1 -0.92 38.91 0.21
CA TYR A 1 -0.53 38.27 -1.07
C TYR A 1 0.07 39.28 -2.05
N PHE A 2 -0.65 40.31 -2.52
CA PHE A 2 -0.12 41.32 -3.45
C PHE A 2 1.06 42.18 -2.90
N SER A 3 1.11 42.44 -1.59
CA SER A 3 2.26 43.13 -0.96
C SER A 3 3.54 42.27 -0.97
N LEU A 4 3.41 40.94 -0.89
CA LEU A 4 4.54 40.01 -0.99
C LEU A 4 5.12 40.01 -2.41
N ILE A 5 4.25 40.07 -3.43
CA ILE A 5 4.63 40.06 -4.85
C ILE A 5 5.40 41.32 -5.27
N LYS A 6 5.08 42.49 -4.69
CA LYS A 6 5.75 43.75 -5.02
C LYS A 6 7.22 43.80 -4.55
N ASN A 7 7.58 43.00 -3.54
CA ASN A 7 8.94 42.87 -3.01
C ASN A 7 9.79 41.75 -3.64
N ILE A 8 9.25 40.99 -4.62
CA ILE A 8 9.98 39.86 -5.27
C ILE A 8 10.85 40.34 -6.45
N LYS A 9 10.74 41.62 -6.86
CA LYS A 9 11.68 42.23 -7.82
C LYS A 9 13.05 42.42 -7.14
N ASN A 10 13.96 41.46 -7.34
CA ASN A 10 15.41 41.50 -7.06
C ASN A 10 15.91 41.01 -5.68
N ASN A 11 15.38 39.91 -5.12
CA ASN A 11 16.03 39.25 -3.98
C ASN A 11 16.70 37.93 -4.40
N PHE A 12 17.72 38.03 -5.26
CA PHE A 12 18.69 36.95 -5.38
C PHE A 12 19.66 37.06 -4.20
N SER A 13 19.53 36.17 -3.22
CA SER A 13 20.45 36.10 -2.09
C SER A 13 21.54 35.07 -2.36
N PHE A 14 22.80 35.50 -2.26
CA PHE A 14 23.94 34.59 -2.24
C PHE A 14 24.21 34.20 -0.78
N CYS A 15 24.02 32.93 -0.44
CA CYS A 15 24.34 32.42 0.88
C CYS A 15 25.79 31.94 0.89
N ALA A 16 26.64 32.62 1.66
CA ALA A 16 28.04 32.22 1.84
C ALA A 16 28.13 30.91 2.63
N GLN A 17 29.08 30.05 2.25
CA GLN A 17 29.34 28.81 2.96
C GLN A 17 30.08 29.09 4.27
N PRO A 18 29.71 28.44 5.39
CA PRO A 18 30.46 28.57 6.63
C PRO A 18 31.89 28.02 6.48
N ASP A 19 32.88 28.77 6.97
CA ASP A 19 34.30 28.40 6.84
C ASP A 19 34.69 27.13 7.60
N PHE A 20 33.90 26.75 8.63
CA PHE A 20 34.12 25.60 9.48
C PHE A 20 34.06 24.23 8.76
N TYR A 21 33.40 24.15 7.59
CA TYR A 21 33.28 22.86 6.89
C TYR A 21 34.57 22.47 6.14
N PRO A 22 34.99 21.20 6.16
CA PRO A 22 36.08 20.70 5.32
C PRO A 22 35.80 20.90 3.83
N ASP A 23 36.84 21.03 3.01
CA ASP A 23 36.71 21.33 1.56
C ASP A 23 35.91 20.26 0.79
N GLU A 24 36.00 18.99 1.19
CA GLU A 24 35.18 17.91 0.61
C GLU A 24 33.68 18.07 0.89
N VAL A 25 33.34 18.61 2.07
CA VAL A 25 31.95 18.89 2.45
C VAL A 25 31.48 20.15 1.73
N LYS A 26 32.30 21.20 1.67
CA LYS A 26 32.02 22.41 0.88
C LYS A 26 31.66 22.09 -0.57
N LYS A 27 32.42 21.21 -1.24
CA LYS A 27 32.12 20.73 -2.60
C LYS A 27 30.73 20.06 -2.74
N ARG A 28 30.28 19.32 -1.72
CA ARG A 28 28.92 18.73 -1.70
C ARG A 28 27.85 19.79 -1.42
N LEU A 29 28.15 20.75 -0.56
CA LEU A 29 27.23 21.84 -0.19
C LEU A 29 26.91 22.74 -1.39
N VAL A 30 27.85 23.00 -2.32
CA VAL A 30 27.57 23.78 -3.55
C VAL A 30 26.38 23.24 -4.35
N LYS A 31 26.17 21.92 -4.33
CA LYS A 31 25.09 21.26 -5.08
C LYS A 31 23.72 21.37 -4.39
N THR A 32 23.68 21.87 -3.16
CA THR A 32 22.44 21.97 -2.37
C THR A 32 21.68 23.26 -2.71
N PRO A 33 20.35 23.30 -2.56
CA PRO A 33 19.55 24.49 -2.87
C PRO A 33 19.95 25.74 -2.08
N LEU A 34 20.55 25.57 -0.90
CA LEU A 34 20.94 26.66 0.00
C LEU A 34 22.20 27.39 -0.49
N TYR A 35 23.22 26.64 -0.93
CA TYR A 35 24.52 27.19 -1.36
C TYR A 35 24.73 27.16 -2.88
N ASN A 36 23.71 26.78 -3.65
CA ASN A 36 23.73 26.94 -5.11
C ASN A 36 23.66 28.42 -5.45
N SER A 37 24.36 28.80 -6.52
CA SER A 37 24.75 30.16 -6.93
C SER A 37 23.65 31.24 -7.00
N THR A 38 22.36 30.89 -6.93
CA THR A 38 21.26 31.85 -6.74
C THR A 38 20.09 31.20 -5.98
N SER A 39 19.87 31.58 -4.72
CA SER A 39 18.63 31.22 -4.02
C SER A 39 17.52 32.20 -4.43
N ASP A 40 16.54 31.71 -5.20
CA ASP A 40 15.41 32.51 -5.67
C ASP A 40 14.17 32.26 -4.79
N LEU A 41 13.70 33.31 -4.12
CA LEU A 41 12.46 33.28 -3.34
C LEU A 41 11.24 32.98 -4.23
N GLY A 42 11.26 33.42 -5.50
CA GLY A 42 10.23 33.12 -6.48
C GLY A 42 10.07 31.61 -6.68
N ASN A 43 11.17 30.90 -6.86
CA ASN A 43 11.17 29.45 -7.05
C ASN A 43 10.62 28.69 -5.81
N TRP A 44 10.91 29.16 -4.59
CA TRP A 44 10.33 28.55 -3.37
C TRP A 44 8.81 28.75 -3.27
N VAL A 45 8.30 29.91 -3.70
CA VAL A 45 6.85 30.16 -3.81
C VAL A 45 6.21 29.35 -4.96
N GLY A 46 7.02 28.81 -5.87
CA GLY A 46 6.60 28.00 -7.01
C GLY A 46 6.65 28.72 -8.36
N LEU A 47 7.15 29.95 -8.40
CA LEU A 47 7.34 30.74 -9.62
C LEU A 47 8.71 30.43 -10.22
N ARG A 48 8.73 29.71 -11.34
CA ARG A 48 9.96 29.42 -12.07
C ARG A 48 9.91 30.05 -13.45
N LYS A 49 10.93 30.81 -13.80
CA LYS A 49 11.09 31.37 -15.14
C LYS A 49 11.71 30.29 -16.04
N ASP A 50 10.87 29.52 -16.71
CA ASP A 50 11.31 28.57 -17.74
C ASP A 50 11.51 29.34 -19.06
N ASN A 51 12.71 29.27 -19.62
CA ASN A 51 13.09 30.03 -20.83
C ASN A 51 12.66 29.34 -22.14
N GLU A 52 12.17 28.10 -22.08
CA GLU A 52 11.91 27.29 -23.27
C GLU A 52 10.42 27.22 -23.63
N ASP A 53 9.52 26.76 -22.73
CA ASP A 53 8.09 26.62 -23.03
C ASP A 53 7.16 26.95 -21.84
N LEU A 54 6.43 28.06 -21.93
CA LEU A 54 5.42 28.45 -20.93
C LEU A 54 4.28 27.41 -20.82
N LEU A 55 3.90 26.79 -21.93
CA LEU A 55 2.83 25.79 -21.96
C LEU A 55 3.20 24.54 -21.16
N ARG A 56 4.46 24.08 -21.24
CA ARG A 56 4.93 22.91 -20.46
C ARG A 56 4.85 23.19 -18.96
N TYR A 57 5.26 24.40 -18.55
CA TYR A 57 5.18 24.85 -17.15
C TYR A 57 3.73 24.95 -16.64
N LEU A 58 2.81 25.49 -17.46
CA LEU A 58 1.40 25.64 -17.08
C LEU A 58 0.55 24.37 -17.27
N ARG A 59 1.05 23.36 -17.99
CA ARG A 59 0.32 22.13 -18.36
C ARG A 59 -0.46 21.51 -17.20
N ASN A 60 0.20 21.31 -16.06
CA ASN A 60 -0.42 20.64 -14.91
C ASN A 60 -1.57 21.48 -14.31
N ASN A 61 -1.41 22.80 -14.24
CA ASN A 61 -2.46 23.70 -13.75
C ASN A 61 -3.64 23.78 -14.72
N LEU A 62 -3.36 23.81 -16.04
CA LEU A 62 -4.40 23.78 -17.07
C LEU A 62 -5.18 22.47 -17.06
N LEU A 63 -4.51 21.33 -16.89
CA LEU A 63 -5.15 20.03 -16.73
C LEU A 63 -6.01 19.98 -15.47
N MET A 64 -5.52 20.49 -14.33
CA MET A 64 -6.30 20.59 -13.10
C MET A 64 -7.57 21.44 -13.30
N LEU A 65 -7.45 22.61 -13.94
CA LEU A 65 -8.59 23.47 -14.25
C LEU A 65 -9.59 22.77 -15.19
N ALA A 66 -9.09 22.09 -16.22
CA ALA A 66 -9.92 21.33 -17.15
C ALA A 66 -10.70 20.22 -16.43
N LEU A 67 -10.06 19.48 -15.51
CA LEU A 67 -10.71 18.44 -14.71
C LEU A 67 -11.81 19.01 -13.80
N LEU A 68 -11.56 20.14 -13.11
CA LEU A 68 -12.55 20.81 -12.27
C LEU A 68 -13.74 21.32 -13.10
N ALA A 69 -13.47 21.92 -14.26
CA ALA A 69 -14.52 22.34 -15.18
C ALA A 69 -15.33 21.15 -15.72
N PHE A 70 -14.66 20.04 -16.04
CA PHE A 70 -15.28 18.82 -16.52
C PHE A 70 -16.16 18.16 -15.46
N GLU A 71 -15.73 18.12 -14.19
CA GLU A 71 -16.54 17.64 -13.06
C GLU A 71 -17.87 18.39 -12.97
N VAL A 72 -17.82 19.72 -12.91
CA VAL A 72 -19.03 20.57 -12.84
C VAL A 72 -19.89 20.38 -14.08
N THR A 73 -19.28 20.26 -15.26
CA THR A 73 -19.99 20.03 -16.53
C THR A 73 -20.76 18.71 -16.49
N ILE A 74 -20.17 17.62 -15.99
CA ILE A 74 -20.85 16.34 -15.81
C ILE A 74 -22.03 16.48 -14.85
N TYR A 75 -21.83 17.10 -13.68
CA TYR A 75 -22.92 17.30 -12.72
C TYR A 75 -24.09 18.07 -13.32
N ARG A 76 -23.82 19.15 -14.07
CA ARG A 76 -24.83 19.95 -14.75
C ARG A 76 -25.52 19.19 -15.88
N HIS A 77 -24.78 18.44 -16.68
CA HIS A 77 -25.33 17.62 -17.75
C HIS A 77 -26.29 16.55 -17.20
N GLN A 78 -25.88 15.85 -16.13
CA GLN A 78 -26.72 14.86 -15.46
C GLN A 78 -27.99 15.48 -14.87
N GLN A 79 -27.89 16.67 -14.27
CA GLN A 79 -29.04 17.40 -13.77
C GLN A 79 -30.01 17.80 -14.90
N TYR A 80 -29.48 18.33 -16.01
CA TYR A 80 -30.28 18.72 -17.17
C TYR A 80 -31.00 17.52 -17.78
N PHE A 81 -30.31 16.39 -17.98
CA PHE A 81 -30.91 15.17 -18.50
C PHE A 81 -32.07 14.67 -17.63
N ARG A 82 -31.92 14.72 -16.30
CA ARG A 82 -32.98 14.34 -15.37
C ARG A 82 -34.19 15.26 -15.43
N LEU A 83 -33.97 16.58 -15.47
CA LEU A 83 -35.06 17.56 -15.57
C LEU A 83 -35.84 17.41 -16.87
N ARG A 84 -35.14 17.26 -18.00
CA ARG A 84 -35.77 17.08 -19.32
C ARG A 84 -36.63 15.82 -19.39
N ASN A 85 -36.16 14.72 -18.80
CA ASN A 85 -36.84 13.44 -18.80
C ASN A 85 -37.76 13.22 -17.59
N LYS A 86 -37.95 14.22 -16.74
CA LYS A 86 -38.74 14.15 -15.50
C LYS A 86 -38.33 12.99 -14.58
N LEU A 87 -37.03 12.67 -14.53
CA LEU A 87 -36.47 11.61 -13.70
C LEU A 87 -36.09 12.15 -12.31
N SER A 88 -36.41 11.40 -11.26
CA SER A 88 -35.95 11.68 -9.90
C SER A 88 -34.46 11.33 -9.72
N PRO A 89 -33.76 11.97 -8.77
CA PRO A 89 -32.41 11.54 -8.42
C PRO A 89 -32.44 10.09 -7.91
N PRO A 90 -31.48 9.24 -8.33
CA PRO A 90 -31.45 7.84 -7.91
C PRO A 90 -31.22 7.76 -6.40
N ALA A 91 -31.99 6.89 -5.72
CA ALA A 91 -31.94 6.72 -4.26
C ALA A 91 -30.57 6.17 -3.77
N ALA A 92 -29.85 5.46 -4.64
CA ALA A 92 -28.52 4.95 -4.38
C ALA A 92 -27.58 5.31 -5.56
N ARG A 93 -26.31 5.65 -5.25
CA ARG A 93 -25.27 5.96 -6.24
C ARG A 93 -24.67 4.66 -6.81
N ILE A 94 -25.46 3.94 -7.60
CA ILE A 94 -25.10 2.64 -8.17
C ILE A 94 -25.13 2.67 -9.70
N ILE A 95 -24.43 1.74 -10.33
CA ILE A 95 -24.31 1.66 -11.80
C ILE A 95 -25.45 0.81 -12.36
N PHE A 96 -25.63 -0.40 -11.82
CA PHE A 96 -26.65 -1.35 -12.26
C PHE A 96 -27.85 -1.35 -11.32
N HIS A 97 -28.98 -0.76 -11.72
CA HIS A 97 -30.18 -0.64 -10.87
C HIS A 97 -30.99 -1.95 -10.77
N ASP A 98 -30.77 -2.88 -11.70
CA ASP A 98 -31.42 -4.20 -11.80
C ASP A 98 -30.92 -5.20 -10.75
N VAL A 99 -29.81 -4.91 -10.07
CA VAL A 99 -29.14 -5.88 -9.19
C VAL A 99 -29.16 -5.45 -7.72
N THR A 100 -29.76 -6.30 -6.90
CA THR A 100 -29.87 -6.18 -5.44
C THR A 100 -29.24 -7.40 -4.77
N ARG A 101 -29.18 -7.40 -3.43
CA ARG A 101 -28.66 -8.54 -2.64
C ARG A 101 -29.37 -9.87 -2.94
N GLN A 102 -30.65 -9.85 -3.29
CA GLN A 102 -31.40 -11.08 -3.63
C GLN A 102 -30.94 -11.68 -4.96
N HIS A 103 -30.47 -10.85 -5.89
CA HIS A 103 -29.97 -11.30 -7.19
C HIS A 103 -28.53 -11.81 -7.16
N LEU A 104 -27.84 -11.69 -6.02
CA LEU A 104 -26.45 -12.12 -5.85
C LEU A 104 -26.26 -13.62 -6.12
N ASP A 105 -27.22 -14.43 -5.69
CA ASP A 105 -27.10 -15.89 -5.64
C ASP A 105 -27.69 -16.61 -6.87
N ILE A 106 -28.24 -15.85 -7.84
CA ILE A 106 -28.94 -16.41 -9.01
C ILE A 106 -27.98 -16.85 -10.12
N GLY A 107 -26.88 -16.13 -10.32
CA GLY A 107 -25.94 -16.44 -11.39
C GLY A 107 -24.69 -15.56 -11.40
N ILE A 108 -23.66 -16.00 -12.13
CA ILE A 108 -22.33 -15.37 -12.15
C ILE A 108 -22.39 -13.92 -12.65
N VAL A 109 -23.22 -13.63 -13.66
CA VAL A 109 -23.32 -12.26 -14.22
C VAL A 109 -23.92 -11.31 -13.18
N SER A 110 -25.00 -11.72 -12.51
CA SER A 110 -25.62 -10.93 -11.44
C SER A 110 -24.69 -10.77 -10.24
N PHE A 111 -23.92 -11.80 -9.91
CA PHE A 111 -22.86 -11.75 -8.91
C PHE A 111 -21.80 -10.69 -9.24
N VAL A 112 -21.27 -10.68 -10.47
CA VAL A 112 -20.27 -9.68 -10.88
C VAL A 112 -20.86 -8.28 -10.85
N LYS A 113 -22.07 -8.06 -11.41
CA LYS A 113 -22.77 -6.77 -11.35
C LYS A 113 -22.96 -6.27 -9.91
N TYR A 114 -23.32 -7.17 -8.99
CA TYR A 114 -23.47 -6.84 -7.58
C TYR A 114 -22.14 -6.36 -6.98
N PHE A 115 -21.03 -7.05 -7.24
CA PHE A 115 -19.72 -6.62 -6.75
C PHE A 115 -19.28 -5.31 -7.39
N VAL A 116 -19.52 -5.08 -8.67
CA VAL A 116 -19.21 -3.77 -9.30
C VAL A 116 -19.92 -2.62 -8.57
N ASN A 117 -21.17 -2.81 -8.15
CA ASN A 117 -21.92 -1.79 -7.40
C ASN A 117 -21.47 -1.66 -5.92
N TYR A 118 -21.25 -2.78 -5.24
CA TYR A 118 -21.18 -2.82 -3.77
C TYR A 118 -19.86 -3.38 -3.22
N PHE A 119 -18.81 -3.51 -4.03
CA PHE A 119 -17.50 -4.02 -3.59
C PHE A 119 -16.97 -3.25 -2.38
N PHE A 120 -16.88 -1.92 -2.50
CA PHE A 120 -16.37 -1.08 -1.42
C PHE A 120 -17.35 -0.99 -0.23
N TYR A 121 -18.66 -1.13 -0.47
CA TYR A 121 -19.65 -1.22 0.60
C TYR A 121 -19.47 -2.48 1.47
N LYS A 122 -19.06 -3.61 0.87
CA LYS A 122 -18.81 -4.87 1.58
C LYS A 122 -17.40 -4.96 2.17
N PHE A 123 -16.36 -4.67 1.37
CA PHE A 123 -14.95 -4.88 1.72
C PHE A 123 -14.15 -3.61 1.99
N GLY A 124 -14.82 -2.47 2.23
CA GLY A 124 -14.14 -1.19 2.36
C GLY A 124 -13.22 -1.09 3.57
N LEU A 125 -13.58 -1.70 4.71
CA LEU A 125 -12.72 -1.72 5.91
C LEU A 125 -11.45 -2.54 5.64
N GLU A 126 -11.59 -3.74 5.09
CA GLU A 126 -10.49 -4.64 4.74
C GLU A 126 -9.56 -3.99 3.71
N THR A 127 -10.13 -3.30 2.72
CA THR A 127 -9.38 -2.53 1.72
C THR A 127 -8.59 -1.40 2.38
N CYS A 128 -9.20 -0.66 3.32
CA CYS A 128 -8.52 0.39 4.07
C CYS A 128 -7.37 -0.17 4.91
N LEU A 129 -7.58 -1.26 5.64
CA LEU A 129 -6.54 -1.91 6.47
C LEU A 129 -5.35 -2.36 5.61
N LEU A 130 -5.63 -2.93 4.43
CA LEU A 130 -4.59 -3.33 3.48
C LEU A 130 -3.82 -2.12 2.92
N LEU A 131 -4.51 -1.02 2.62
CA LEU A 131 -3.86 0.22 2.22
C LEU A 131 -2.96 0.80 3.31
N VAL A 132 -3.36 0.74 4.59
CA VAL A 132 -2.50 1.17 5.71
C VAL A 132 -1.22 0.33 5.76
N VAL A 133 -1.33 -0.99 5.66
CA VAL A 133 -0.16 -1.88 5.63
C VAL A 133 0.74 -1.58 4.43
N ASN A 134 0.15 -1.28 3.27
CA ASN A 134 0.91 -0.86 2.08
C ASN A 134 1.67 0.46 2.34
N VAL A 135 1.02 1.49 2.91
CA VAL A 135 1.69 2.75 3.29
C VAL A 135 2.88 2.49 4.21
N ILE A 136 2.70 1.65 5.23
CA ILE A 136 3.77 1.29 6.18
C ILE A 136 4.93 0.59 5.45
N GLY A 137 4.63 -0.36 4.57
CA GLY A 137 5.63 -1.15 3.85
C GLY A 137 6.41 -0.35 2.81
N GLN A 138 5.78 0.60 2.12
CA GLN A 138 6.42 1.44 1.10
C GLN A 138 7.34 2.51 1.71
N ARG A 139 6.92 3.10 2.84
CA ARG A 139 7.60 4.26 3.44
C ARG A 139 8.68 3.90 4.45
N MET A 140 8.44 2.89 5.28
CA MET A 140 9.34 2.41 6.35
C MET A 140 10.07 3.53 7.14
N ASP A 141 9.41 4.67 7.37
CA ASP A 141 9.92 5.88 8.02
C ASP A 141 9.21 6.16 9.35
N PHE A 142 9.54 7.28 10.00
CA PHE A 142 8.90 7.70 11.25
C PHE A 142 7.37 7.90 11.12
N TYR A 143 6.90 8.42 9.98
CA TYR A 143 5.45 8.60 9.76
C TYR A 143 4.75 7.25 9.59
N ALA A 144 5.38 6.27 8.94
CA ALA A 144 4.89 4.89 8.89
C ALA A 144 4.75 4.26 10.29
N MET A 145 5.66 4.57 11.21
CA MET A 145 5.53 4.15 12.62
C MET A 145 4.26 4.73 13.26
N LEU A 146 3.96 6.00 13.01
CA LEU A 146 2.73 6.64 13.49
C LEU A 146 1.47 6.00 12.86
N HIS A 147 1.50 5.65 11.57
CA HIS A 147 0.42 4.89 10.93
C HIS A 147 0.25 3.50 11.55
N ALA A 148 1.34 2.81 11.90
CA ALA A 148 1.31 1.52 12.57
C ALA A 148 0.67 1.60 13.97
N PHE A 149 1.03 2.61 14.76
CA PHE A 149 0.38 2.84 16.06
C PHE A 149 -1.10 3.18 15.92
N ALA A 150 -1.47 4.01 14.93
CA ALA A 150 -2.86 4.30 14.65
C ALA A 150 -3.63 3.04 14.21
N LEU A 151 -3.02 2.17 13.41
CA LEU A 151 -3.57 0.86 13.02
C LEU A 151 -3.82 -0.03 14.24
N ILE A 152 -2.86 -0.12 15.16
CA ILE A 152 -3.02 -0.87 16.42
C ILE A 152 -4.18 -0.30 17.24
N ALA A 153 -4.29 1.02 17.36
CA ALA A 153 -5.36 1.67 18.11
C ALA A 153 -6.75 1.38 17.53
N VAL A 154 -6.89 1.38 16.19
CA VAL A 154 -8.13 1.01 15.50
C VAL A 154 -8.43 -0.48 15.69
N MET A 155 -7.44 -1.34 15.47
CA MET A 155 -7.61 -2.80 15.52
C MET A 155 -7.80 -3.36 16.93
N HIS A 156 -7.41 -2.61 17.96
CA HIS A 156 -7.75 -2.95 19.34
C HIS A 156 -9.27 -3.04 19.55
N ARG A 157 -10.06 -2.26 18.80
CA ARG A 157 -11.52 -2.39 18.75
C ARG A 157 -11.88 -3.45 17.72
N ARG A 158 -12.28 -4.62 18.20
CA ARG A 158 -12.61 -5.76 17.33
C ARG A 158 -13.93 -5.62 16.57
N ARG A 159 -14.95 -5.00 17.17
CA ARG A 159 -16.30 -4.95 16.60
C ARG A 159 -16.40 -3.82 15.58
N ARG A 160 -16.99 -4.07 14.42
CA ARG A 160 -17.24 -3.09 13.35
C ARG A 160 -17.92 -1.83 13.85
N LYS A 161 -18.96 -1.97 14.69
CA LYS A 161 -19.66 -0.82 15.28
C LYS A 161 -18.74 0.05 16.16
N ALA A 162 -17.86 -0.58 16.93
CA ALA A 162 -16.91 0.13 17.77
C ALA A 162 -15.79 0.82 16.94
N ILE A 163 -15.41 0.22 15.80
CA ILE A 163 -14.49 0.84 14.84
C ILE A 163 -15.15 2.06 14.20
N ALA A 164 -16.43 1.96 13.80
CA ALA A 164 -17.16 3.06 13.18
C ALA A 164 -17.23 4.31 14.07
N GLU A 165 -17.39 4.14 15.38
CA GLU A 165 -17.41 5.25 16.35
C GLU A 165 -16.08 6.04 16.40
N ILE A 166 -14.93 5.35 16.34
CA ILE A 166 -13.62 5.99 16.37
C ILE A 166 -13.13 6.44 14.99
N TRP A 167 -13.73 5.92 13.90
CA TRP A 167 -13.26 6.11 12.54
C TRP A 167 -13.15 7.59 12.12
N SER A 168 -14.08 8.44 12.58
CA SER A 168 -14.02 9.87 12.31
C SER A 168 -12.77 10.53 12.90
N LYS A 169 -12.34 10.10 14.10
CA LYS A 169 -11.10 10.56 14.73
C LYS A 169 -9.88 10.09 13.96
N TYR A 170 -9.91 8.86 13.44
CA TYR A 170 -8.87 8.32 12.57
C TYR A 170 -8.74 9.11 11.26
N CYS A 171 -9.86 9.44 10.60
CA CYS A 171 -9.83 10.29 9.39
C CYS A 171 -9.23 11.67 9.66
N PHE A 172 -9.57 12.29 10.80
CA PHE A 172 -8.99 13.57 11.21
C PHE A 172 -7.48 13.45 11.46
N PHE A 173 -7.03 12.39 12.13
CA PHE A 173 -5.62 12.10 12.30
C PHE A 173 -4.88 11.96 10.96
N LEU A 174 -5.43 11.20 9.99
CA LEU A 174 -4.84 11.05 8.66
C LEU A 174 -4.74 12.39 7.91
N ALA A 175 -5.80 13.22 7.95
CA ALA A 175 -5.79 14.53 7.32
C ALA A 175 -4.75 15.47 7.97
N GLY A 176 -4.69 15.51 9.30
CA GLY A 176 -3.69 16.28 10.04
C GLY A 176 -2.26 15.84 9.72
N MET A 177 -2.02 14.52 9.71
CA MET A 177 -0.73 13.94 9.33
C MET A 177 -0.30 14.33 7.92
N LEU A 178 -1.19 14.19 6.93
CA LEU A 178 -0.91 14.58 5.55
C LEU A 178 -0.55 16.07 5.43
N THR A 179 -1.27 16.95 6.14
CA THR A 179 -0.94 18.38 6.14
C THR A 179 0.42 18.67 6.75
N VAL A 180 0.76 18.06 7.89
CA VAL A 180 2.08 18.23 8.51
C VAL A 180 3.20 17.73 7.59
N GLN A 181 3.03 16.56 6.97
CA GLN A 181 4.01 16.02 6.02
C GLN A 181 4.21 16.94 4.81
N TYR A 182 3.13 17.53 4.28
CA TYR A 182 3.23 18.49 3.19
C TYR A 182 4.02 19.74 3.59
N PHE A 183 3.78 20.29 4.79
CA PHE A 183 4.58 21.39 5.32
C PHE A 183 6.06 21.03 5.49
N VAL A 184 6.35 19.80 5.92
CA VAL A 184 7.72 19.29 6.00
C VAL A 184 8.37 19.23 4.61
N CYS A 185 7.65 18.82 3.57
CA CYS A 185 8.20 18.83 2.20
C CYS A 185 8.49 20.25 1.67
N ILE A 186 7.72 21.26 2.08
CA ILE A 186 7.96 22.67 1.70
C ILE A 186 9.25 23.20 2.34
N GLY A 187 9.48 22.89 3.61
CA GLY A 187 10.62 23.38 4.37
C GLY A 187 10.66 24.90 4.53
N ILE A 188 11.84 25.43 4.87
CA ILE A 188 12.08 26.87 5.06
C ILE A 188 12.60 27.47 3.75
N PRO A 189 12.32 28.76 3.47
CA PRO A 189 12.81 29.40 2.26
C PRO A 189 14.35 29.43 2.25
N PRO A 190 15.02 28.93 1.18
CA PRO A 190 16.47 28.93 1.10
C PRO A 190 17.07 30.35 1.06
N ALA A 191 16.28 31.35 0.64
CA ALA A 191 16.67 32.75 0.63
C ALA A 191 16.96 33.33 2.03
N ALA A 192 16.51 32.67 3.11
CA ALA A 192 16.80 33.09 4.47
C ALA A 192 18.25 32.80 4.90
N CYS A 193 19.04 32.07 4.10
CA CYS A 193 20.44 31.70 4.37
C CYS A 193 20.68 31.08 5.76
N LYS A 194 19.68 30.37 6.30
CA LYS A 194 19.78 29.63 7.55
C LYS A 194 19.65 28.15 7.27
N ASP A 195 20.62 27.38 7.76
CA ASP A 195 20.56 25.93 7.72
C ASP A 195 19.75 25.38 8.90
N TYR A 196 19.38 24.11 8.81
CA TYR A 196 18.57 23.46 9.83
C TYR A 196 19.37 23.07 11.08
N PRO A 197 18.74 23.03 12.28
CA PRO A 197 19.45 22.74 13.53
C PRO A 197 20.18 21.39 13.58
N TRP A 198 19.65 20.36 12.90
CA TRP A 198 20.30 19.04 12.84
C TRP A 198 21.56 18.99 11.97
N ARG A 199 21.89 20.05 11.22
CA ARG A 199 23.13 20.20 10.45
C ARG A 199 24.17 21.12 11.11
N PHE A 200 23.86 21.66 12.28
CA PHE A 200 24.81 22.48 13.04
C PHE A 200 26.03 21.65 13.46
N PRO A 201 27.20 22.27 13.62
CA PRO A 201 28.46 21.57 13.88
C PRO A 201 28.46 20.73 15.17
N ASN A 202 27.58 21.05 16.13
CA ASN A 202 27.41 20.29 17.37
C ASN A 202 26.46 19.09 17.24
N SER A 203 25.80 18.89 16.09
CA SER A 203 24.86 17.79 15.87
C SER A 203 25.59 16.52 15.44
N THR A 204 25.26 15.40 16.09
CA THR A 204 25.75 14.06 15.75
C THR A 204 24.81 13.31 14.79
N THR A 205 23.79 13.99 14.26
CA THR A 205 22.73 13.33 13.47
C THR A 205 23.22 13.04 12.04
N GLY A 206 23.37 11.75 11.71
CA GLY A 206 23.75 11.32 10.37
C GLY A 206 22.64 11.54 9.31
N SER A 207 23.02 11.73 8.05
CA SER A 207 22.09 11.94 6.92
C SER A 207 21.03 10.83 6.78
N ASN A 208 21.38 9.58 7.10
CA ASN A 208 20.46 8.45 7.05
C ASN A 208 19.36 8.55 8.12
N VAL A 209 19.69 9.04 9.31
CA VAL A 209 18.72 9.24 10.40
C VAL A 209 17.76 10.38 10.07
N ILE A 210 18.29 11.48 9.50
CA ILE A 210 17.48 12.62 9.01
C ILE A 210 16.46 12.12 7.97
N LYS A 211 16.91 11.30 7.01
CA LYS A 211 16.03 10.72 5.99
C LYS A 211 14.93 9.85 6.62
N TRP A 212 15.28 8.99 7.58
CA TRP A 212 14.31 8.09 8.24
C TRP A 212 13.28 8.86 9.08
N LEU A 213 13.70 9.93 9.75
CA LEU A 213 12.79 10.82 10.50
C LEU A 213 11.87 11.62 9.57
N TYR A 214 12.19 11.68 8.27
CA TYR A 214 11.44 12.45 7.27
C TYR A 214 11.27 13.91 7.69
N VAL A 215 12.35 14.53 8.17
CA VAL A 215 12.42 15.96 8.50
C VAL A 215 12.85 16.76 7.28
N PRO A 216 12.56 18.08 7.20
CA PRO A 216 13.00 18.85 6.04
C PRO A 216 14.54 18.92 6.01
N ASP A 217 15.16 18.97 4.85
CA ASP A 217 16.62 19.16 4.76
C ASP A 217 16.98 19.66 3.36
N PHE A 218 17.99 20.52 3.27
CA PHE A 218 18.46 21.00 1.97
C PHE A 218 19.33 19.98 1.24
N GLN A 219 20.08 19.16 1.97
CA GLN A 219 20.95 18.14 1.38
C GLN A 219 20.17 16.87 1.04
N MET A 220 19.37 16.39 1.98
CA MET A 220 18.59 15.16 1.89
C MET A 220 17.09 15.46 1.85
N LYS A 221 16.62 16.03 0.74
CA LYS A 221 15.22 16.43 0.60
C LYS A 221 14.26 15.25 0.84
N PRO A 222 13.19 15.44 1.63
CA PRO A 222 12.16 14.42 1.78
C PRO A 222 11.48 14.18 0.42
N ASN A 223 11.27 12.90 0.07
CA ASN A 223 10.65 12.54 -1.20
C ASN A 223 9.13 12.82 -1.16
N PRO A 224 8.59 13.77 -1.96
CA PRO A 224 7.17 14.13 -1.91
C PRO A 224 6.25 13.04 -2.49
N TYR A 225 6.76 12.09 -3.28
CA TYR A 225 5.94 11.03 -3.86
C TYR A 225 5.31 10.12 -2.80
N PHE A 226 5.89 10.04 -1.59
CA PHE A 226 5.30 9.26 -0.50
C PHE A 226 3.92 9.78 -0.07
N LEU A 227 3.66 11.09 -0.21
CA LEU A 227 2.37 11.68 0.15
C LEU A 227 1.21 11.17 -0.72
N VAL A 228 1.50 10.61 -1.91
CA VAL A 228 0.48 10.00 -2.77
C VAL A 228 -0.13 8.77 -2.08
N TYR A 229 0.67 7.97 -1.37
CA TYR A 229 0.18 6.81 -0.64
C TYR A 229 -0.73 7.22 0.53
N ASP A 230 -0.31 8.23 1.30
CA ASP A 230 -1.09 8.81 2.39
C ASP A 230 -2.41 9.44 1.88
N PHE A 231 -2.37 10.11 0.74
CA PHE A 231 -3.57 10.67 0.09
C PHE A 231 -4.55 9.56 -0.32
N MET A 232 -4.07 8.48 -0.96
CA MET A 232 -4.92 7.36 -1.34
C MET A 232 -5.53 6.68 -0.10
N LEU A 233 -4.76 6.54 0.98
CA LEU A 233 -5.27 6.04 2.25
C LEU A 233 -6.37 6.96 2.83
N LEU A 234 -6.15 8.28 2.84
CA LEU A 234 -7.14 9.25 3.32
C LEU A 234 -8.41 9.22 2.47
N LEU A 235 -8.28 9.13 1.14
CA LEU A 235 -9.40 9.00 0.22
C LEU A 235 -10.22 7.75 0.55
N CYS A 236 -9.60 6.58 0.63
CA CYS A 236 -10.31 5.34 0.98
C CYS A 236 -10.92 5.39 2.39
N ALA A 237 -10.21 5.97 3.37
CA ALA A 237 -10.76 6.12 4.73
C ALA A 237 -11.98 7.06 4.76
N SER A 238 -11.98 8.12 3.95
CA SER A 238 -13.12 9.04 3.82
C SER A 238 -14.33 8.37 3.16
N LEU A 239 -14.11 7.55 2.13
CA LEU A 239 -15.16 6.73 1.52
C LEU A 239 -15.69 5.70 2.53
N GLN A 240 -14.82 5.08 3.32
CA GLN A 240 -15.23 4.11 4.33
C GLN A 240 -16.04 4.77 5.46
N ARG A 241 -15.72 6.01 5.81
CA ARG A 241 -16.55 6.81 6.73
C ARG A 241 -17.97 6.98 6.18
N GLN A 242 -18.10 7.32 4.90
CA GLN A 242 -19.40 7.43 4.25
C GLN A 242 -20.15 6.09 4.26
N VAL A 243 -19.46 4.97 4.02
CA VAL A 243 -20.07 3.63 4.09
C VAL A 243 -20.62 3.34 5.49
N PHE A 244 -19.93 3.73 6.57
CA PHE A 244 -20.44 3.58 7.94
C PHE A 244 -21.69 4.42 8.24
N GLU A 245 -21.83 5.57 7.58
CA GLU A 245 -23.05 6.38 7.69
C GLU A 245 -24.20 5.77 6.85
N ASP A 246 -23.88 5.27 5.66
CA ASP A 246 -24.86 4.70 4.73
C ASP A 246 -25.38 3.31 5.17
N GLU A 247 -24.59 2.49 5.86
CA GLU A 247 -25.02 1.16 6.35
C GLU A 247 -26.17 1.25 7.37
N ASN A 248 -26.36 2.39 8.03
CA ASN A 248 -27.47 2.60 8.96
C ASN A 248 -28.81 2.90 8.26
N LYS A 249 -28.77 3.34 6.99
CA LYS A 249 -29.98 3.71 6.22
C LYS A 249 -30.74 2.45 5.79
N ALA A 250 -32.03 2.37 6.15
CA ALA A 250 -32.86 1.20 5.85
C ALA A 250 -32.99 0.90 4.35
N ALA A 251 -33.12 1.94 3.51
CA ALA A 251 -33.21 1.78 2.06
C ALA A 251 -31.96 1.11 1.47
N VAL A 252 -30.77 1.48 1.95
CA VAL A 252 -29.50 0.90 1.51
C VAL A 252 -29.36 -0.54 1.98
N ARG A 253 -29.76 -0.83 3.24
CA ARG A 253 -29.74 -2.20 3.79
C ARG A 253 -30.59 -3.18 2.99
N ILE A 254 -31.75 -2.75 2.49
CA ILE A 254 -32.62 -3.61 1.67
C ILE A 254 -31.97 -3.91 0.31
N MET A 255 -31.35 -2.92 -0.32
CA MET A 255 -30.75 -3.07 -1.65
C MET A 255 -29.40 -3.81 -1.63
N ALA A 256 -28.49 -3.36 -0.78
CA ALA A 256 -27.11 -3.84 -0.70
C ALA A 256 -26.93 -5.01 0.28
N GLY A 257 -27.90 -5.23 1.17
CA GLY A 257 -27.84 -6.20 2.25
C GLY A 257 -27.21 -5.64 3.53
N ASP A 258 -27.41 -6.38 4.61
CA ASP A 258 -26.87 -6.03 5.93
C ASP A 258 -25.34 -6.31 6.01
N ASN A 259 -24.65 -5.48 6.78
CA ASN A 259 -23.21 -5.58 7.11
C ASN A 259 -22.98 -5.81 8.62
N VAL A 260 -24.05 -5.96 9.41
CA VAL A 260 -23.95 -6.27 10.82
C VAL A 260 -23.34 -7.66 11.03
N GLU A 261 -22.38 -7.75 11.97
CA GLU A 261 -21.77 -9.01 12.36
C GLU A 261 -22.81 -9.99 12.93
N ILE A 262 -22.73 -11.26 12.52
CA ILE A 262 -23.56 -12.34 13.06
C ILE A 262 -23.19 -12.60 14.52
N CYS A 263 -24.18 -12.94 15.35
CA CYS A 263 -23.96 -13.26 16.76
C CYS A 263 -23.03 -14.49 16.89
N ARG A 264 -21.97 -14.34 17.70
CA ARG A 264 -20.85 -15.29 17.80
C ARG A 264 -21.13 -16.50 18.67
N ASP A 265 -22.25 -16.49 19.40
CA ASP A 265 -22.62 -17.52 20.38
C ASP A 265 -23.61 -18.56 19.81
N LEU A 266 -24.01 -18.47 18.54
CA LEU A 266 -24.90 -19.47 17.93
C LEU A 266 -24.11 -20.67 17.38
N ASP A 267 -24.63 -21.85 17.66
CA ASP A 267 -24.16 -23.11 17.08
C ASP A 267 -24.65 -23.27 15.64
N ALA A 268 -23.84 -23.91 14.79
CA ALA A 268 -24.15 -24.08 13.36
C ALA A 268 -25.49 -24.81 13.10
N ALA A 269 -25.87 -25.73 13.99
CA ALA A 269 -27.12 -26.49 13.88
C ALA A 269 -28.37 -25.67 14.20
N SER A 270 -28.31 -24.73 15.14
CA SER A 270 -29.45 -23.82 15.43
C SER A 270 -29.50 -22.66 14.45
N PHE A 271 -28.35 -22.27 13.89
CA PHE A 271 -28.24 -21.22 12.88
C PHE A 271 -28.69 -21.66 11.48
N SER A 272 -28.49 -22.93 11.10
CA SER A 272 -28.85 -23.43 9.75
C SER A 272 -30.33 -23.28 9.43
N VAL A 273 -31.21 -23.38 10.43
CA VAL A 273 -32.66 -23.19 10.29
C VAL A 273 -33.05 -21.73 10.02
N HIS A 274 -32.26 -20.77 10.50
CA HIS A 274 -32.52 -19.33 10.37
C HIS A 274 -31.66 -18.65 9.30
N ASN A 275 -30.84 -19.42 8.59
CA ASN A 275 -29.92 -18.88 7.59
C ASN A 275 -30.70 -18.50 6.31
N PRO A 276 -30.71 -17.21 5.90
CA PRO A 276 -31.41 -16.79 4.69
C PRO A 276 -30.70 -17.23 3.39
N VAL A 277 -29.47 -17.75 3.48
CA VAL A 277 -28.68 -18.19 2.32
C VAL A 277 -29.00 -19.65 1.99
N PRO A 278 -29.37 -19.98 0.72
CA PRO A 278 -29.63 -21.36 0.33
C PRO A 278 -28.37 -22.23 0.38
N ASP A 279 -28.57 -23.54 0.55
CA ASP A 279 -27.46 -24.50 0.54
C ASP A 279 -26.79 -24.55 -0.85
N PHE A 280 -25.47 -24.34 -0.85
CA PHE A 280 -24.61 -24.33 -2.03
C PHE A 280 -23.62 -25.50 -2.06
N ILE A 281 -23.61 -26.38 -1.05
CA ILE A 281 -22.64 -27.49 -0.94
C ILE A 281 -22.78 -28.46 -2.12
N HIS A 282 -24.01 -28.70 -2.56
CA HIS A 282 -24.33 -29.64 -3.64
C HIS A 282 -24.00 -29.12 -5.06
N CYS A 283 -23.39 -27.93 -5.19
CA CYS A 283 -22.86 -27.39 -6.45
C CYS A 283 -23.85 -27.43 -7.63
N ARG A 284 -25.11 -27.02 -7.41
CA ARG A 284 -26.15 -27.04 -8.46
C ARG A 284 -25.87 -26.05 -9.59
N SER A 285 -25.15 -24.96 -9.30
CA SER A 285 -24.72 -23.97 -10.28
C SER A 285 -23.20 -23.77 -10.28
N TYR A 286 -22.66 -23.19 -11.35
CA TYR A 286 -21.24 -22.78 -11.40
C TYR A 286 -20.88 -21.75 -10.32
N LEU A 287 -21.85 -20.92 -9.94
CA LEU A 287 -21.69 -19.97 -8.84
C LEU A 287 -21.56 -20.71 -7.50
N ASP A 288 -22.32 -21.80 -7.31
CA ASP A 288 -22.22 -22.63 -6.10
C ASP A 288 -20.89 -23.38 -6.04
N MET A 289 -20.37 -23.87 -7.17
CA MET A 289 -19.02 -24.44 -7.24
C MET A 289 -17.96 -23.42 -6.81
N LEU A 290 -18.07 -22.17 -7.28
CA LEU A 290 -17.17 -21.08 -6.88
C LEU A 290 -17.30 -20.77 -5.38
N LYS A 291 -18.53 -20.76 -4.83
CA LYS A 291 -18.76 -20.58 -3.40
C LYS A 291 -18.13 -21.70 -2.58
N VAL A 292 -18.29 -22.97 -2.95
CA VAL A 292 -17.65 -24.08 -2.25
C VAL A 292 -16.14 -23.94 -2.26
N ILE A 293 -15.55 -23.59 -3.41
CA ILE A 293 -14.10 -23.36 -3.50
C ILE A 293 -13.65 -22.24 -2.57
N MET A 294 -14.37 -21.11 -2.59
CA MET A 294 -14.05 -19.93 -1.79
C MET A 294 -14.28 -20.12 -0.29
N PHE A 295 -15.35 -20.80 0.13
CA PHE A 295 -15.70 -20.90 1.55
C PHE A 295 -15.11 -22.14 2.23
N SER A 296 -14.84 -23.22 1.50
CA SER A 296 -14.31 -24.47 2.08
C SER A 296 -12.78 -24.60 1.93
N TYR A 297 -12.20 -24.23 0.78
CA TYR A 297 -10.77 -24.45 0.52
C TYR A 297 -9.87 -23.24 0.80
N LEU A 298 -10.43 -22.02 0.86
CA LEU A 298 -9.64 -20.81 1.11
C LEU A 298 -8.91 -20.84 2.46
N PHE A 299 -9.49 -21.49 3.47
CA PHE A 299 -8.85 -21.65 4.78
C PHE A 299 -7.48 -22.33 4.66
N TRP A 300 -7.42 -23.48 3.98
CA TRP A 300 -6.18 -24.23 3.77
C TRP A 300 -5.19 -23.46 2.89
N PHE A 301 -5.69 -22.77 1.86
CA PHE A 301 -4.86 -21.92 1.01
C PHE A 301 -4.19 -20.78 1.81
N VAL A 302 -4.92 -20.11 2.70
CA VAL A 302 -4.36 -19.07 3.57
C VAL A 302 -3.29 -19.64 4.52
N LEU A 303 -3.50 -20.84 5.06
CA LEU A 303 -2.47 -21.52 5.86
C LEU A 303 -1.19 -21.80 5.07
N THR A 304 -1.30 -22.19 3.80
CA THR A 304 -0.12 -22.33 2.92
C THR A 304 0.60 -21.00 2.72
N ILE A 305 -0.11 -19.88 2.54
CA ILE A 305 0.52 -18.55 2.44
C ILE A 305 1.24 -18.18 3.74
N ILE A 306 0.66 -18.48 4.91
CA ILE A 306 1.32 -18.27 6.21
C ILE A 306 2.58 -19.13 6.34
N PHE A 307 2.56 -20.37 5.84
CA PHE A 307 3.74 -21.24 5.81
C PHE A 307 4.86 -20.68 4.93
N ILE A 308 4.54 -20.23 3.71
CA ILE A 308 5.49 -19.58 2.81
C ILE A 308 6.05 -18.31 3.47
N THR A 309 5.19 -17.55 4.17
CA THR A 309 5.61 -16.37 4.91
C THR A 309 6.60 -16.68 6.04
N GLY A 310 6.42 -17.81 6.72
CA GLY A 310 7.33 -18.28 7.76
C GLY A 310 8.64 -18.88 7.24
N THR A 311 8.73 -19.29 5.97
CA THR A 311 9.94 -19.95 5.41
C THR A 311 10.78 -19.04 4.51
N THR A 312 10.19 -18.00 3.92
CA THR A 312 10.87 -17.12 2.94
C THR A 312 12.01 -16.27 3.51
N ARG A 313 11.99 -15.93 4.81
CA ARG A 313 13.04 -15.14 5.48
C ARG A 313 13.43 -15.80 6.80
N ILE A 314 14.72 -15.81 7.11
CA ILE A 314 15.23 -16.31 8.40
C ILE A 314 15.14 -15.19 9.42
N SER A 315 14.15 -15.23 10.31
CA SER A 315 13.92 -14.23 11.37
C SER A 315 13.18 -14.85 12.54
N VAL A 316 13.39 -14.34 13.76
CA VAL A 316 12.58 -14.73 14.94
C VAL A 316 11.09 -14.49 14.70
N PHE A 317 10.73 -13.45 13.93
CA PHE A 317 9.34 -13.18 13.56
C PHE A 317 8.74 -14.25 12.63
N CYS A 318 9.58 -14.96 11.88
CA CYS A 318 9.13 -16.03 11.00
C CYS A 318 8.82 -17.32 11.77
N MET A 319 9.52 -17.55 12.90
CA MET A 319 9.24 -18.69 13.78
C MET A 319 7.81 -18.69 14.31
N GLY A 320 7.26 -17.52 14.68
CA GLY A 320 5.87 -17.43 15.15
C GLY A 320 4.85 -17.80 14.07
N TYR A 321 5.10 -17.44 12.80
CA TYR A 321 4.24 -17.88 11.68
C TYR A 321 4.28 -19.39 11.46
N LEU A 322 5.46 -20.02 11.60
CA LEU A 322 5.59 -21.47 11.49
C LEU A 322 4.86 -22.20 12.62
N VAL A 323 5.02 -21.72 13.86
CA VAL A 323 4.32 -22.30 15.03
C VAL A 323 2.80 -22.19 14.86
N ALA A 324 2.30 -21.02 14.45
CA ALA A 324 0.88 -20.84 14.18
C ALA A 324 0.40 -21.75 13.04
N CYS A 325 1.15 -21.83 11.94
CA CYS A 325 0.80 -22.69 10.81
C CYS A 325 0.70 -24.16 11.20
N PHE A 326 1.69 -24.71 11.90
CA PHE A 326 1.65 -26.10 12.36
C PHE A 326 0.50 -26.35 13.34
N TYR A 327 0.21 -25.41 14.23
CA TYR A 327 -0.95 -25.50 15.13
C TYR A 327 -2.26 -25.61 14.35
N PHE A 328 -2.49 -24.73 13.37
CA PHE A 328 -3.72 -24.76 12.55
C PHE A 328 -3.77 -25.93 11.57
N LEU A 329 -2.66 -26.44 11.07
CA LEU A 329 -2.65 -27.64 10.23
C LEU A 329 -2.97 -28.90 11.05
N LEU A 330 -2.48 -29.00 12.29
CA LEU A 330 -2.71 -30.16 13.15
C LEU A 330 -4.13 -30.18 13.74
N PHE A 331 -4.64 -29.03 14.19
CA PHE A 331 -5.94 -28.93 14.88
C PHE A 331 -7.04 -28.29 14.03
N GLY A 332 -6.77 -27.91 12.79
CA GLY A 332 -7.69 -27.11 11.95
C GLY A 332 -9.03 -27.78 11.68
N GLY A 333 -9.03 -29.09 11.40
CA GLY A 333 -10.26 -29.85 11.16
C GLY A 333 -11.22 -29.81 12.36
N ASP A 334 -10.70 -30.09 13.56
CA ASP A 334 -11.48 -30.03 14.80
C ASP A 334 -11.87 -28.60 15.18
N LEU A 335 -11.05 -27.60 14.81
CA LEU A 335 -11.34 -26.20 15.08
C LEU A 335 -12.54 -25.69 14.27
N LEU A 336 -12.73 -26.19 13.05
CA LEU A 336 -13.86 -25.84 12.19
C LEU A 336 -15.19 -26.41 12.69
N LEU A 337 -15.15 -27.50 13.48
CA LEU A 337 -16.32 -28.09 14.12
C LEU A 337 -16.72 -27.38 15.42
N LYS A 338 -15.80 -26.62 16.03
CA LYS A 338 -16.07 -25.84 17.24
C LYS A 338 -16.85 -24.57 16.93
N PRO A 339 -17.57 -23.99 17.92
CA PRO A 339 -18.31 -22.75 17.73
C PRO A 339 -17.39 -21.61 17.24
N ILE A 340 -17.96 -20.75 16.39
CA ILE A 340 -17.24 -19.70 15.63
C ILE A 340 -16.42 -18.79 16.57
N LYS A 341 -16.90 -18.55 17.79
CA LYS A 341 -16.20 -17.74 18.82
C LYS A 341 -14.77 -18.21 19.11
N LYS A 342 -14.53 -19.52 19.17
CA LYS A 342 -13.20 -20.08 19.51
C LYS A 342 -12.22 -19.90 18.34
N ILE A 343 -12.60 -20.30 17.13
CA ILE A 343 -11.76 -20.11 15.94
C ILE A 343 -11.45 -18.64 15.68
N LEU A 344 -12.46 -17.77 15.82
CA LEU A 344 -12.31 -16.33 15.70
C LEU A 344 -11.34 -15.74 16.73
N HIS A 345 -11.21 -16.30 17.93
CA HIS A 345 -10.25 -15.81 18.93
C HIS A 345 -8.80 -16.12 18.53
N TYR A 346 -8.53 -17.33 18.05
CA TYR A 346 -7.20 -17.69 17.54
C TYR A 346 -6.84 -16.92 16.27
N TRP A 347 -7.82 -16.65 15.41
CA TRP A 347 -7.62 -15.80 14.23
C TRP A 347 -7.30 -14.35 14.55
N ASP A 348 -7.96 -13.73 15.53
CA ASP A 348 -7.54 -12.41 15.99
C ASP A 348 -6.12 -12.40 16.52
N PHE A 349 -5.71 -13.44 17.26
CA PHE A 349 -4.37 -13.53 17.80
C PHE A 349 -3.33 -13.59 16.67
N LEU A 350 -3.62 -14.31 15.58
CA LEU A 350 -2.77 -14.32 14.39
C LEU A 350 -2.73 -12.96 13.70
N ILE A 351 -3.88 -12.27 13.54
CA ILE A 351 -3.93 -10.93 12.95
C ILE A 351 -3.14 -9.94 13.80
N ALA A 352 -3.29 -9.99 15.12
CA ALA A 352 -2.54 -9.17 16.07
C ALA A 352 -1.04 -9.45 15.99
N TYR A 353 -0.65 -10.71 15.88
CA TYR A 353 0.75 -11.09 15.65
C TYR A 353 1.30 -10.50 14.36
N ASN A 354 0.53 -10.53 13.27
CA ASN A 354 0.95 -9.96 12.00
C ASN A 354 1.17 -8.44 12.09
N ILE A 355 0.22 -7.71 12.67
CA ILE A 355 0.35 -6.26 12.90
C ILE A 355 1.56 -5.96 13.80
N PHE A 356 1.79 -6.77 14.83
CA PHE A 356 2.96 -6.65 15.70
C PHE A 356 4.27 -6.82 14.92
N VAL A 357 4.38 -7.85 14.09
CA VAL A 357 5.58 -8.10 13.25
C VAL A 357 5.82 -6.93 12.29
N ILE A 358 4.78 -6.41 11.64
CA ILE A 358 4.89 -5.24 10.74
C ILE A 358 5.41 -4.02 11.51
N THR A 359 4.82 -3.75 12.69
CA THR A 359 5.19 -2.60 13.53
C THR A 359 6.63 -2.73 14.03
N MET A 360 7.02 -3.91 14.51
CA MET A 360 8.39 -4.15 14.97
C MET A 360 9.41 -4.04 13.85
N LYS A 361 9.10 -4.54 12.65
CA LYS A 361 9.99 -4.35 11.48
C LYS A 361 10.13 -2.89 11.09
N ASN A 362 9.06 -2.10 11.20
CA ASN A 362 9.14 -0.66 10.96
C ASN A 362 9.99 0.06 12.03
N ILE A 363 9.81 -0.25 13.31
CA ILE A 363 10.64 0.33 14.39
C ILE A 363 12.10 -0.06 14.21
N LEU A 364 12.39 -1.32 13.87
CA LEU A 364 13.75 -1.80 13.64
C LEU A 364 14.37 -1.24 12.34
N SER A 365 13.59 -0.60 11.45
CA SER A 365 14.12 -0.05 10.19
C SER A 365 15.05 1.15 10.44
N ILE A 366 14.91 1.88 11.56
CA ILE A 366 15.87 2.93 11.94
C ILE A 366 17.27 2.34 12.20
N LEU A 367 17.34 1.18 12.84
CA LEU A 367 18.61 0.49 13.11
C LEU A 367 19.22 0.00 11.80
N ALA A 368 18.39 -0.55 10.92
CA ALA A 368 18.80 -1.10 9.64
C ALA A 368 19.26 -0.03 8.63
N CYS A 369 18.55 1.09 8.50
CA CYS A 369 18.84 2.12 7.51
C CYS A 369 19.66 3.29 8.08
N GLY A 370 19.42 3.67 9.34
CA GLY A 370 20.06 4.80 10.02
C GLY A 370 21.47 4.49 10.51
N TYR A 371 21.66 3.33 11.15
CA TYR A 371 22.89 2.99 11.89
C TYR A 371 23.66 1.79 11.30
N ILE A 372 23.45 1.47 10.01
CA ILE A 372 24.02 0.27 9.38
C ILE A 372 25.53 0.14 9.56
N ASN A 373 26.28 1.24 9.43
CA ASN A 373 27.74 1.26 9.54
C ASN A 373 28.23 0.88 10.95
N SER A 374 27.47 1.22 11.99
CA SER A 374 27.80 0.88 13.38
C SER A 374 27.36 -0.55 13.72
N LEU A 375 26.17 -0.96 13.26
CA LEU A 375 25.63 -2.30 13.52
C LEU A 375 26.46 -3.40 12.86
N VAL A 376 26.92 -3.20 11.62
CA VAL A 376 27.75 -4.19 10.91
C VAL A 376 29.08 -4.41 11.64
N LYS A 377 29.69 -3.36 12.22
CA LYS A 377 30.97 -3.45 12.92
C LYS A 377 30.83 -4.09 14.30
N ASN A 378 29.77 -3.78 15.04
CA ASN A 378 29.69 -4.12 16.46
C ASN A 378 28.73 -5.28 16.78
N GLN A 379 27.66 -5.48 16.00
CA GLN A 379 26.50 -6.30 16.38
C GLN A 379 25.90 -7.07 15.19
N CYS A 380 26.72 -7.81 14.44
CA CYS A 380 26.27 -8.58 13.27
C CYS A 380 25.19 -9.64 13.61
N TRP A 381 25.25 -10.24 14.82
CA TRP A 381 24.26 -11.21 15.29
C TRP A 381 22.82 -10.63 15.33
N LEU A 382 22.68 -9.34 15.63
CA LEU A 382 21.39 -8.66 15.70
C LEU A 382 20.74 -8.51 14.33
N ILE A 383 21.56 -8.21 13.30
CA ILE A 383 21.11 -8.12 11.90
C ILE A 383 20.58 -9.47 11.43
N GLN A 384 21.29 -10.55 11.73
CA GLN A 384 20.90 -11.91 11.34
C GLN A 384 19.65 -12.39 12.09
N LEU A 385 19.54 -12.14 13.39
CA LEU A 385 18.41 -12.59 14.21
C LEU A 385 17.06 -12.00 13.76
N PHE A 386 17.06 -10.71 13.42
CA PHE A 386 15.84 -9.99 13.02
C PHE A 386 15.66 -9.87 11.51
N SER A 387 16.65 -10.28 10.71
CA SER A 387 16.68 -10.11 9.24
C SER A 387 16.53 -8.63 8.85
N LEU A 388 17.39 -7.79 9.42
CA LEU A 388 17.35 -6.34 9.18
C LEU A 388 17.86 -6.04 7.77
N ALA A 389 17.00 -5.49 6.91
CA ALA A 389 17.35 -5.05 5.57
C ALA A 389 16.70 -3.70 5.26
N CYS A 390 17.47 -2.78 4.69
CA CYS A 390 16.95 -1.51 4.20
C CYS A 390 16.44 -1.70 2.76
N THR A 391 15.13 -1.63 2.55
CA THR A 391 14.50 -1.87 1.24
C THR A 391 14.37 -0.59 0.40
N ILE A 392 14.49 0.58 1.03
CA ILE A 392 14.26 1.88 0.39
C ILE A 392 15.54 2.40 -0.26
N LYS A 393 15.43 2.83 -1.52
CA LYS A 393 16.56 3.40 -2.28
C LYS A 393 17.01 4.75 -1.72
N GLY A 394 18.30 5.06 -1.87
CA GLY A 394 18.89 6.36 -1.54
C GLY A 394 19.34 6.54 -0.09
N TYR A 395 19.63 5.46 0.65
CA TYR A 395 20.39 5.56 1.90
C TYR A 395 21.88 5.44 1.57
N HIS A 396 22.73 6.20 2.27
CA HIS A 396 24.18 6.10 2.08
C HIS A 396 24.71 4.92 2.89
N ILE A 397 25.16 3.88 2.19
CA ILE A 397 25.88 2.75 2.78
C ILE A 397 27.35 3.00 2.47
N GLU A 398 28.18 3.16 3.50
CA GLU A 398 29.62 3.21 3.28
C GLU A 398 30.08 1.79 2.89
N THR A 399 30.37 1.59 1.61
CA THR A 399 31.09 0.39 1.18
C THR A 399 32.48 0.45 1.79
N ILE A 400 32.71 -0.34 2.84
CA ILE A 400 34.05 -0.57 3.38
C ILE A 400 34.92 -1.01 2.19
N PRO A 401 36.05 -0.33 1.88
CA PRO A 401 36.97 -0.80 0.87
C PRO A 401 37.42 -2.21 1.24
N SER A 402 37.31 -3.14 0.28
CA SER A 402 37.82 -4.50 0.42
C SER A 402 39.34 -4.47 0.52
N SER A 403 39.86 -4.26 1.73
CA SER A 403 41.27 -4.37 2.05
C SER A 403 41.45 -4.83 3.49
N GLN A 404 41.04 -6.07 3.77
CA GLN A 404 41.75 -7.04 4.62
C GLN A 404 40.88 -8.29 4.75
N GLY A 405 41.41 -9.41 4.27
CA GLY A 405 40.73 -10.70 4.27
C GLY A 405 40.60 -11.27 5.68
N ARG A 406 39.36 -11.46 6.13
CA ARG A 406 38.81 -12.68 6.73
C ARG A 406 37.31 -12.47 6.95
N ASP A 407 36.57 -13.58 6.87
CA ASP A 407 35.13 -13.72 7.09
C ASP A 407 34.23 -13.56 5.84
N ASN A 408 34.51 -14.38 4.82
CA ASN A 408 33.71 -14.55 3.60
C ASN A 408 32.32 -15.22 3.78
N LEU A 409 31.82 -15.41 5.01
CA LEU A 409 30.51 -16.01 5.25
C LEU A 409 29.40 -14.97 5.52
N GLY A 410 29.74 -13.84 6.15
CA GLY A 410 28.77 -12.79 6.47
C GLY A 410 28.39 -11.88 5.30
N GLN A 411 29.31 -11.68 4.35
CA GLN A 411 29.10 -10.80 3.19
C GLN A 411 28.24 -11.43 2.08
N HIS A 412 28.18 -12.76 1.99
CA HIS A 412 27.29 -13.44 1.06
C HIS A 412 25.82 -13.43 1.50
N LEU A 413 25.55 -13.34 2.81
CA LEU A 413 24.18 -13.24 3.36
C LEU A 413 23.56 -11.83 3.21
N LEU A 414 24.38 -10.78 3.18
CA LEU A 414 23.94 -9.39 2.90
C LEU A 414 23.79 -9.10 1.40
N ARG A 415 24.27 -9.99 0.53
CA ARG A 415 24.23 -9.90 -0.94
C ARG A 415 23.31 -10.94 -1.59
N LEU A 416 22.28 -11.44 -0.92
CA LEU A 416 21.17 -12.01 -1.67
C LEU A 416 20.46 -10.85 -2.37
N PRO A 417 20.55 -10.74 -3.71
CA PRO A 417 19.70 -9.82 -4.41
C PRO A 417 18.27 -10.31 -4.24
N ALA A 418 17.31 -9.41 -4.44
CA ALA A 418 15.95 -9.76 -4.85
C ALA A 418 15.93 -10.45 -6.24
N ALA A 419 16.78 -11.47 -6.45
CA ALA A 419 16.93 -12.24 -7.68
C ALA A 419 16.07 -13.53 -7.66
N ALA A 420 15.20 -13.69 -6.67
CA ALA A 420 14.11 -14.67 -6.71
C ALA A 420 12.77 -14.06 -7.16
N GLU A 421 12.73 -12.76 -7.52
CA GLU A 421 11.52 -12.08 -8.01
C GLU A 421 11.43 -11.97 -9.54
N THR A 422 12.48 -12.37 -10.28
CA THR A 422 12.49 -12.29 -11.75
C THR A 422 12.13 -13.60 -12.47
N SER A 423 12.17 -14.76 -11.81
CA SER A 423 11.91 -16.06 -12.46
C SER A 423 10.44 -16.45 -12.58
N LEU A 424 9.51 -15.72 -11.95
CA LEU A 424 8.07 -15.97 -12.11
C LEU A 424 7.42 -15.13 -13.22
N HIS A 425 8.06 -14.03 -13.62
CA HIS A 425 7.53 -13.10 -14.63
C HIS A 425 7.73 -13.59 -16.08
N GLU A 426 8.75 -14.42 -16.35
CA GLU A 426 8.99 -14.97 -17.68
C GLU A 426 8.11 -16.18 -18.05
N LEU A 427 7.39 -16.77 -17.08
CA LEU A 427 6.54 -17.95 -17.33
C LEU A 427 5.09 -17.63 -17.72
N LEU A 428 4.69 -16.35 -17.77
CA LEU A 428 3.28 -15.94 -17.87
C LEU A 428 2.91 -15.01 -19.03
N LEU A 429 3.78 -14.80 -20.04
CA LEU A 429 3.39 -14.09 -21.26
C LEU A 429 3.63 -14.94 -22.52
N PRO A 430 2.62 -15.14 -23.39
CA PRO A 430 2.85 -15.69 -24.70
C PRO A 430 3.54 -14.63 -25.56
N ALA A 431 4.79 -14.90 -25.96
CA ALA A 431 5.53 -14.07 -26.90
C ALA A 431 4.73 -13.94 -28.21
N ARG A 432 4.31 -12.71 -28.55
CA ARG A 432 3.64 -12.37 -29.81
C ARG A 432 4.64 -11.69 -30.73
N GLY A 433 5.15 -12.48 -31.68
CA GLY A 433 5.45 -12.12 -33.07
C GLY A 433 6.40 -10.96 -33.35
N GLY A 434 7.68 -11.30 -33.61
CA GLY A 434 8.60 -10.53 -34.45
C GLY A 434 9.20 -11.45 -35.51
N ARG A 435 9.02 -11.09 -36.79
CA ARG A 435 9.52 -11.79 -37.99
C ARG A 435 11.03 -12.04 -37.92
N HIS A 436 11.48 -13.26 -38.26
CA HIS A 436 12.62 -13.45 -39.18
C HIS A 436 12.59 -14.83 -39.85
N GLN A 437 13.29 -14.88 -40.98
CA GLN A 437 13.25 -15.83 -42.09
C GLN A 437 13.57 -17.30 -41.78
N SER A 438 12.86 -18.15 -42.53
CA SER A 438 13.22 -19.47 -43.08
C SER A 438 14.64 -19.99 -42.89
N VAL A 439 14.78 -21.22 -42.34
CA VAL A 439 15.48 -22.35 -42.98
C VAL A 439 14.81 -23.64 -42.49
N ALA A 440 14.54 -24.55 -43.43
CA ALA A 440 13.96 -25.86 -43.22
C ALA A 440 15.02 -26.90 -42.85
N ASP A 441 14.69 -27.84 -41.96
CA ASP A 441 15.04 -29.25 -42.16
C ASP A 441 14.14 -30.19 -41.32
N PRO A 442 13.58 -31.27 -41.88
CA PRO A 442 12.65 -32.17 -41.20
C PRO A 442 13.32 -33.51 -40.85
N ARG A 443 13.27 -33.96 -39.60
CA ARG A 443 13.30 -35.39 -39.20
C ARG A 443 13.32 -35.53 -37.67
N LEU A 444 12.14 -35.70 -37.07
CA LEU A 444 11.87 -36.70 -36.03
C LEU A 444 10.38 -36.63 -35.64
N GLN A 445 9.54 -37.34 -36.39
CA GLN A 445 8.34 -37.99 -35.85
C GLN A 445 8.81 -39.39 -35.44
N VAL A 446 8.49 -39.94 -34.26
CA VAL A 446 7.25 -40.62 -33.86
C VAL A 446 7.54 -41.07 -32.40
N LEU A 447 6.69 -40.90 -31.38
CA LEU A 447 5.60 -41.81 -30.99
C LEU A 447 4.78 -41.23 -29.79
N GLN A 448 3.47 -41.04 -30.00
CA GLN A 448 2.32 -41.36 -29.13
C GLN A 448 2.17 -40.73 -27.72
N THR A 449 1.32 -39.71 -27.52
CA THR A 449 -0.17 -39.68 -27.31
C THR A 449 -0.66 -40.00 -25.89
N ALA A 450 -1.26 -39.01 -25.20
CA ALA A 450 -2.61 -39.10 -24.61
C ALA A 450 -3.11 -37.76 -24.00
N ALA A 451 -4.08 -37.16 -24.70
CA ALA A 451 -5.28 -36.44 -24.22
C ALA A 451 -5.20 -35.30 -23.17
N ALA A 452 -5.35 -34.07 -23.68
CA ALA A 452 -6.01 -32.96 -22.98
C ALA A 452 -7.55 -33.10 -23.03
N PRO A 453 -8.28 -32.36 -22.19
CA PRO A 453 -9.17 -31.36 -22.78
C PRO A 453 -9.08 -29.97 -22.15
N ARG A 454 -9.31 -28.99 -23.03
CA ARG A 454 -9.44 -27.55 -22.80
C ARG A 454 -10.72 -27.22 -22.02
N GLY A 455 -10.66 -26.17 -21.21
CA GLY A 455 -11.84 -25.53 -20.61
C GLY A 455 -11.50 -24.24 -19.89
N ARG A 456 -11.31 -23.17 -20.67
CA ARG A 456 -10.91 -21.82 -20.24
C ARG A 456 -12.14 -21.01 -19.83
N SER A 457 -12.34 -20.75 -18.54
CA SER A 457 -12.79 -19.45 -17.99
C SER A 457 -13.09 -19.52 -16.47
N SER A 458 -12.09 -19.26 -15.62
CA SER A 458 -12.32 -18.67 -14.29
C SER A 458 -11.04 -18.09 -13.66
N GLY A 459 -10.12 -17.59 -14.50
CA GLY A 459 -8.83 -17.07 -14.06
C GLY A 459 -8.89 -15.67 -13.44
N ALA A 460 -10.01 -14.94 -13.56
CA ALA A 460 -10.08 -13.53 -13.16
C ALA A 460 -10.28 -13.34 -11.64
N LEU A 461 -11.04 -14.22 -10.97
CA LEU A 461 -11.27 -14.12 -9.52
C LEU A 461 -10.07 -14.63 -8.71
N CYS A 462 -9.44 -15.70 -9.17
CA CYS A 462 -8.22 -16.23 -8.57
C CYS A 462 -7.05 -15.26 -8.74
N ALA A 463 -6.94 -14.58 -9.89
CA ALA A 463 -5.98 -13.49 -10.09
C ALA A 463 -6.26 -12.25 -9.22
N TRP A 464 -7.51 -11.99 -8.84
CA TRP A 464 -7.87 -10.88 -7.94
C TRP A 464 -7.54 -11.18 -6.48
N LEU A 465 -7.77 -12.41 -6.02
CA LEU A 465 -7.36 -12.88 -4.70
C LEU A 465 -5.84 -13.07 -4.59
N LEU A 466 -5.18 -13.54 -5.66
CA LEU A 466 -3.72 -13.51 -5.76
C LEU A 466 -3.19 -12.08 -5.78
N ARG A 467 -3.91 -11.09 -6.34
CA ARG A 467 -3.52 -9.67 -6.26
C ARG A 467 -3.59 -9.14 -4.84
N LEU A 468 -4.58 -9.55 -4.04
CA LEU A 468 -4.66 -9.16 -2.63
C LEU A 468 -3.53 -9.77 -1.79
N THR A 469 -3.11 -11.01 -2.06
CA THR A 469 -1.97 -11.64 -1.35
C THR A 469 -0.61 -11.25 -1.92
N THR A 470 -0.49 -10.96 -3.22
CA THR A 470 0.73 -10.39 -3.81
C THR A 470 0.90 -8.92 -3.45
N VAL A 471 -0.13 -8.15 -3.09
CA VAL A 471 0.06 -6.82 -2.48
C VAL A 471 0.76 -6.91 -1.11
N PHE A 472 0.67 -8.05 -0.40
CA PHE A 472 1.44 -8.28 0.83
C PHE A 472 2.91 -8.69 0.58
N TYR A 473 3.27 -9.10 -0.65
CA TYR A 473 4.60 -9.63 -0.97
C TYR A 473 5.36 -8.90 -2.07
N SER A 474 4.64 -8.15 -2.90
CA SER A 474 5.16 -7.35 -3.98
C SER A 474 4.65 -5.94 -3.73
N VAL A 475 5.49 -5.15 -3.08
CA VAL A 475 5.52 -3.69 -3.26
C VAL A 475 5.64 -3.48 -4.76
N PRO A 476 4.58 -3.10 -5.50
CA PRO A 476 4.75 -2.68 -6.86
C PRO A 476 5.36 -1.30 -6.72
N VAL A 477 6.68 -1.19 -6.93
CA VAL A 477 7.27 0.07 -7.34
C VAL A 477 6.57 0.42 -8.64
N ILE A 478 5.57 1.30 -8.58
CA ILE A 478 5.02 1.94 -9.76
C ILE A 478 6.19 2.76 -10.30
N HIS A 479 6.91 2.20 -11.27
CA HIS A 479 7.77 2.97 -12.15
C HIS A 479 6.83 3.86 -12.96
N MET A 480 6.64 5.10 -12.49
CA MET A 480 6.28 6.17 -13.40
C MET A 480 7.57 6.55 -14.12
N GLU A 481 7.64 6.26 -15.42
CA GLU A 481 8.65 6.78 -16.32
C GLU A 481 8.73 8.30 -16.15
N GLU A 482 9.93 8.78 -15.83
CA GLU A 482 10.27 10.19 -15.88
C GLU A 482 10.36 10.63 -17.35
N ASP A 483 9.53 11.61 -17.72
CA ASP A 483 9.71 12.48 -18.90
C ASP A 483 9.84 13.95 -18.45
#